data_AF-A0A915LWA1-F1
#
_entry.id   AF-A0A915LWA1-F1
#
_cell.length_a   1.000
_cell.length_b   1.000
_cell.length_c   1.000
_cell.angle_alpha   90.00
_cell.angle_beta   90.00
_cell.angle_gamma   90.00
#
_symmetry.space_group_name_H-M   'P 1'
#
loop_
_entity.id
_entity.type
_entity.pdbx_description
1 polymer ?
#
loop_
_entity_poly.entity_id
_entity_poly.type
_entity_poly.pdbx_seq_one_letter_code
_entity_poly.pdbx_strand_id
1 'polypeptide(L)'
;GKSFSRCVAVEIGLTGTTQQLKVICDTYQTEFRTSLERDLTMKIEGLFGKILLQLLVRKDEPNNKSSDNEGEEEEETAIREADKLFVEGGIEELGRRERSQERRGRDFETSIRKCVNIHSDVKQAILLYVRIAKNMQLYFAERLHEAISQNRPDHSSIIRILVSRSEIDLYDICNEYKRRYGHPLVYDLQQMCSGDFFRLLSQLVNPSELASGDAEVF
;
A
#
# COMPACT_ATOMS: atom_id res chain seq x y z
N GLY A 1 1.25 7.03 15.47
CA GLY A 1 0.35 8.16 15.83
C GLY A 1 -0.74 8.29 14.78
N LYS A 2 -1.98 8.64 15.17
CA LYS A 2 -3.25 8.49 14.40
C LYS A 2 -3.24 8.78 12.89
N SER A 3 -2.38 9.68 12.38
CA SER A 3 -2.23 9.96 10.94
C SER A 3 -1.57 8.81 10.17
N PHE A 4 -0.61 8.10 10.78
CA PHE A 4 0.08 6.96 10.19
C PHE A 4 -0.88 5.79 9.94
N SER A 5 -1.75 5.49 10.92
CA SER A 5 -2.76 4.42 10.82
C SER A 5 -3.79 4.65 9.71
N ARG A 6 -4.08 5.92 9.37
CA ARG A 6 -5.01 6.27 8.29
C ARG A 6 -4.42 6.03 6.90
N CYS A 7 -3.13 6.30 6.73
CA CYS A 7 -2.43 6.02 5.46
C CYS A 7 -2.33 4.51 5.21
N VAL A 8 -2.09 3.72 6.26
CA VAL A 8 -2.05 2.25 6.16
C VAL A 8 -3.41 1.68 5.73
N ALA A 9 -4.52 2.22 6.23
CA ALA A 9 -5.86 1.78 5.80
C ALA A 9 -6.10 2.05 4.30
N VAL A 10 -5.66 3.19 3.79
CA VAL A 10 -5.73 3.50 2.35
C VAL A 10 -4.79 2.60 1.54
N GLU A 11 -3.56 2.37 2.02
CA GLU A 11 -2.58 1.43 1.42
C GLU A 11 -3.21 0.04 1.26
N ILE A 12 -3.73 -0.53 2.35
CA ILE A 12 -4.39 -1.86 2.33
C ILE A 12 -5.58 -1.87 1.34
N GLY A 13 -6.41 -0.84 1.35
CA GLY A 13 -7.57 -0.76 0.46
C GLY A 13 -7.21 -0.62 -1.02
N LEU A 14 -6.04 -0.05 -1.34
CA LEU A 14 -5.55 0.10 -2.70
C LEU A 14 -4.77 -1.11 -3.21
N THR A 15 -4.02 -1.80 -2.34
CA THR A 15 -3.15 -2.91 -2.74
C THR A 15 -3.70 -4.29 -2.42
N GLY A 16 -4.83 -4.36 -1.72
CA GLY A 16 -5.50 -5.61 -1.35
C GLY A 16 -6.45 -6.11 -2.43
N THR A 17 -6.45 -7.43 -2.64
CA THR A 17 -7.44 -8.11 -3.50
C THR A 17 -8.81 -8.13 -2.83
N THR A 18 -9.87 -8.35 -3.60
CA THR A 18 -11.25 -8.42 -3.08
C THR A 18 -11.37 -9.56 -2.07
N GLN A 19 -10.74 -10.71 -2.36
CA GLN A 19 -10.69 -11.85 -1.44
C GLN A 19 -9.97 -11.51 -0.12
N GLN A 20 -8.81 -10.84 -0.20
CA GLN A 20 -8.07 -10.41 1.00
C GLN A 20 -8.87 -9.42 1.85
N LEU A 21 -9.51 -8.44 1.22
CA LEU A 21 -10.34 -7.46 1.93
C LEU A 21 -11.57 -8.08 2.59
N LYS A 22 -12.17 -9.09 1.95
CA LYS A 22 -13.27 -9.87 2.53
C LYS A 22 -12.82 -10.64 3.76
N VAL A 23 -11.68 -11.34 3.69
CA VAL A 23 -11.07 -12.02 4.84
C VAL A 23 -10.77 -11.04 5.97
N ILE A 24 -10.27 -9.84 5.65
CA ILE A 24 -10.03 -8.78 6.64
C ILE A 24 -11.34 -8.36 7.30
N CYS A 25 -12.41 -8.13 6.53
CA CYS A 25 -13.72 -7.74 7.06
C CYS A 25 -14.31 -8.82 8.00
N ASP A 26 -14.26 -10.09 7.59
CA ASP A 26 -14.79 -11.21 8.35
C ASP A 26 -13.99 -11.45 9.65
N THR A 27 -12.66 -11.36 9.55
CA THR A 27 -11.76 -11.47 10.72
C THR A 27 -12.00 -10.33 11.69
N TYR A 28 -12.14 -9.10 11.19
CA TYR A 28 -12.43 -7.92 12.00
C TYR A 28 -13.76 -8.07 12.77
N GLN A 29 -14.82 -8.53 12.09
CA GLN A 29 -16.11 -8.80 12.70
C GLN A 29 -16.02 -9.83 13.83
N THR A 30 -15.21 -10.87 13.63
CA THR A 30 -15.02 -11.95 14.60
C THR A 30 -14.24 -11.47 15.83
N GLU A 31 -13.13 -10.75 15.64
CA GLU A 31 -12.28 -10.30 16.73
C GLU A 31 -12.88 -9.14 17.52
N PHE A 32 -13.41 -8.13 16.82
CA PHE A 32 -13.87 -6.88 17.45
C PHE A 32 -15.38 -6.85 17.72
N ARG A 33 -16.13 -7.89 17.31
CA ARG A 33 -17.58 -8.01 17.49
C ARG A 33 -18.38 -6.84 16.91
N THR A 34 -17.84 -6.18 15.90
CA THR A 34 -18.45 -5.06 15.16
C THR A 34 -17.94 -5.09 13.73
N SER A 35 -18.71 -4.57 12.77
CA SER A 35 -18.29 -4.60 11.37
C SER A 35 -17.33 -3.47 11.08
N LEU A 36 -16.37 -3.73 10.18
CA LEU A 36 -15.45 -2.71 9.70
C LEU A 36 -16.23 -1.53 9.09
N GLU A 37 -17.27 -1.81 8.30
CA GLU A 37 -18.19 -0.81 7.74
C GLU A 37 -18.83 0.09 8.82
N ARG A 38 -19.37 -0.52 9.88
CA ARG A 38 -20.02 0.22 10.97
C ARG A 38 -19.01 1.12 11.67
N ASP A 39 -17.83 0.59 11.97
CA ASP A 39 -16.80 1.33 12.68
C ASP A 39 -16.23 2.48 11.84
N LEU A 40 -16.01 2.26 10.54
CA LEU A 40 -15.62 3.34 9.62
C LEU A 40 -16.68 4.45 9.58
N THR A 41 -17.96 4.07 9.46
CA THR A 41 -19.08 5.03 9.37
C THR A 41 -19.26 5.83 10.67
N MET A 42 -19.13 5.20 11.83
CA MET A 42 -19.34 5.88 13.12
C MET A 42 -18.12 6.65 13.62
N LYS A 43 -16.90 6.21 13.28
CA LYS A 43 -15.66 6.77 13.85
C LYS A 43 -14.93 7.72 12.90
N ILE A 44 -15.24 7.71 11.60
CA ILE A 44 -14.55 8.51 10.59
C ILE A 44 -15.58 9.29 9.77
N GLU A 45 -15.64 10.59 10.03
CA GLU A 45 -16.59 11.48 9.37
C GLU A 45 -16.09 11.99 8.00
N GLY A 46 -17.03 12.49 7.21
CA GLY A 46 -16.74 13.22 5.98
C GLY A 46 -16.25 12.35 4.81
N LEU A 47 -15.63 13.02 3.83
CA LEU A 47 -15.21 12.37 2.58
C LEU A 47 -14.16 11.28 2.80
N PHE A 48 -13.28 11.43 3.79
CA PHE A 48 -12.26 10.44 4.08
C PHE A 48 -12.85 9.11 4.56
N GLY A 49 -13.89 9.15 5.42
CA GLY A 49 -14.61 7.94 5.84
C GLY A 49 -15.28 7.23 4.66
N LYS A 50 -15.86 7.99 3.72
CA LYS A 50 -16.44 7.44 2.48
C LYS A 50 -15.39 6.78 1.58
N ILE A 51 -14.21 7.39 1.44
CA ILE A 51 -13.09 6.81 0.68
C ILE A 51 -12.68 5.47 1.30
N LEU A 52 -12.46 5.42 2.62
CA LEU A 52 -12.08 4.19 3.30
C LEU A 52 -13.14 3.10 3.17
N LEU A 53 -14.42 3.45 3.31
CA LEU A 53 -15.50 2.49 3.18
C LEU A 53 -15.50 1.83 1.80
N GLN A 54 -15.32 2.62 0.74
CA GLN A 54 -15.32 2.10 -0.62
C GLN A 54 -14.07 1.25 -0.92
N LEU A 55 -12.90 1.70 -0.48
CA LEU A 55 -11.66 0.98 -0.72
C LEU A 55 -11.60 -0.35 0.05
N LEU A 56 -12.09 -0.37 1.29
CA LEU A 56 -11.96 -1.53 2.20
C LEU A 56 -13.17 -2.45 2.20
N VAL A 57 -14.37 -1.93 1.93
CA VAL A 57 -15.62 -2.69 1.92
C VAL A 57 -16.18 -2.68 0.50
N ARG A 58 -15.53 -3.46 -0.37
CA ARG A 58 -15.97 -3.66 -1.75
C ARG A 58 -17.22 -4.53 -1.76
N LYS A 59 -18.22 -4.15 -2.55
CA LYS A 59 -19.43 -4.95 -2.72
C LYS A 59 -19.14 -6.05 -3.72
N ASP A 60 -19.51 -7.29 -3.39
CA ASP A 60 -19.48 -8.40 -4.35
C ASP A 60 -20.32 -8.00 -5.57
N GLU A 61 -19.69 -7.74 -6.72
CA GLU A 61 -20.44 -7.72 -7.99
C GLU A 61 -20.94 -9.14 -8.25
N PRO A 62 -22.18 -9.33 -8.74
CA PRO A 62 -22.71 -10.65 -9.03
C PRO A 62 -21.85 -11.31 -10.11
N ASN A 63 -20.99 -12.22 -9.67
CA ASN A 63 -19.95 -12.83 -10.48
C ASN A 63 -20.58 -13.62 -11.63
N ASN A 64 -20.28 -13.21 -12.86
CA ASN A 64 -20.57 -13.99 -14.05
C ASN A 64 -19.37 -13.90 -14.99
N LYS A 65 -18.19 -14.35 -14.54
CA LYS A 65 -17.14 -14.93 -15.40
C LYS A 65 -16.03 -15.58 -14.58
N SER A 66 -15.74 -16.81 -14.93
CA SER A 66 -14.56 -17.59 -14.60
C SER A 66 -13.37 -17.17 -15.48
N SER A 67 -12.22 -16.81 -14.92
CA SER A 67 -10.92 -16.80 -15.62
C SER A 67 -9.76 -16.58 -14.64
N ASP A 68 -8.67 -17.32 -14.84
CA ASP A 68 -7.48 -17.48 -13.97
C ASP A 68 -6.58 -16.22 -13.80
N ASN A 69 -7.11 -15.00 -13.95
CA ASN A 69 -6.39 -13.72 -13.82
C ASN A 69 -7.07 -12.75 -12.82
N GLU A 70 -7.66 -13.27 -11.74
CA GLU A 70 -8.45 -12.47 -10.78
C GLU A 70 -7.64 -11.33 -10.11
N GLY A 71 -6.34 -11.53 -9.86
CA GLY A 71 -5.53 -10.56 -9.09
C GLY A 71 -5.27 -9.23 -9.80
N GLU A 72 -4.87 -9.26 -11.08
CA GLU A 72 -4.57 -8.04 -11.86
C GLU A 72 -5.85 -7.28 -12.22
N GLU A 73 -6.93 -7.99 -12.57
CA GLU A 73 -8.24 -7.38 -12.85
C GLU A 73 -8.83 -6.72 -11.59
N GLU A 74 -8.66 -7.33 -10.42
CA GLU A 74 -9.14 -6.76 -9.15
C GLU A 74 -8.35 -5.52 -8.71
N GLU A 75 -7.03 -5.47 -8.92
CA GLU A 75 -6.23 -4.27 -8.65
C GLU A 75 -6.66 -3.11 -9.56
N GLU A 76 -6.89 -3.39 -10.84
CA GLU A 76 -7.40 -2.39 -11.79
C GLU A 76 -8.81 -1.92 -11.41
N THR A 77 -9.68 -2.79 -10.90
CA THR A 77 -11.01 -2.40 -10.40
C THR A 77 -10.95 -1.48 -9.18
N ALA A 78 -10.05 -1.75 -8.22
CA ALA A 78 -9.84 -0.89 -7.05
C ALA A 78 -9.39 0.51 -7.46
N ILE A 79 -8.44 0.57 -8.40
CA ILE A 79 -7.94 1.81 -8.98
C ILE A 79 -9.05 2.56 -9.71
N ARG A 80 -9.92 1.84 -10.45
CA ARG A 80 -11.06 2.40 -11.19
C ARG A 80 -12.17 2.93 -10.27
N GLU A 81 -12.46 2.24 -9.17
CA GLU A 81 -13.42 2.71 -8.16
C GLU A 81 -12.89 3.94 -7.44
N ALA A 82 -11.60 3.94 -7.07
CA ALA A 82 -10.93 5.11 -6.52
C ALA A 82 -10.99 6.30 -7.48
N ASP A 83 -10.69 6.08 -8.77
CA ASP A 83 -10.84 7.06 -9.85
C ASP A 83 -12.25 7.67 -9.87
N LYS A 84 -13.28 6.82 -9.87
CA LYS A 84 -14.69 7.24 -9.89
C LYS A 84 -15.04 8.06 -8.65
N LEU A 85 -14.61 7.64 -7.46
CA LEU A 85 -14.88 8.34 -6.21
C LEU A 85 -14.18 9.69 -6.11
N PHE A 86 -12.95 9.77 -6.60
CA PHE A 86 -12.26 11.05 -6.68
C PHE A 86 -12.99 11.96 -7.69
N VAL A 87 -13.34 11.47 -8.88
CA VAL A 87 -14.10 12.24 -9.88
C VAL A 87 -15.46 12.71 -9.33
N GLU A 88 -16.28 11.81 -8.77
CA GLU A 88 -17.60 12.13 -8.18
C GLU A 88 -17.49 13.03 -6.93
N GLY A 89 -16.37 12.97 -6.22
CA GLY A 89 -16.03 13.87 -5.10
C GLY A 89 -15.65 15.29 -5.52
N GLY A 90 -15.79 15.66 -6.80
CA GLY A 90 -15.44 16.98 -7.34
C GLY A 90 -13.96 17.13 -7.71
N ILE A 91 -13.24 16.03 -7.84
CA ILE A 91 -11.83 15.98 -8.23
C ILE A 91 -11.72 15.61 -9.73
N GLU A 92 -12.66 16.11 -10.54
CA GLU A 92 -12.87 15.76 -11.96
C GLU A 92 -11.68 16.05 -12.87
N GLU A 93 -10.81 16.97 -12.49
CA GLU A 93 -9.69 17.44 -13.31
C GLU A 93 -8.40 16.64 -13.07
N LEU A 94 -8.30 15.93 -11.96
CA LEU A 94 -7.02 15.42 -11.45
C LEU A 94 -6.71 14.01 -11.98
N GLY A 95 -7.66 13.07 -11.96
CA GLY A 95 -7.50 11.75 -12.57
C GLY A 95 -7.53 11.76 -14.12
N ARG A 96 -8.09 12.81 -14.74
CA ARG A 96 -8.07 13.02 -16.20
C ARG A 96 -6.72 13.58 -16.68
N ARG A 97 -6.06 14.38 -15.84
CA ARG A 97 -4.76 14.99 -16.14
C ARG A 97 -3.59 14.04 -15.96
N GLU A 98 -3.58 13.15 -14.96
CA GLU A 98 -2.44 12.23 -14.74
C GLU A 98 -2.20 11.28 -15.90
N ARG A 99 -3.24 10.60 -16.38
CA ARG A 99 -3.18 9.77 -17.59
C ARG A 99 -2.72 10.53 -18.84
N SER A 100 -2.79 11.86 -18.82
CA SER A 100 -2.46 12.75 -19.95
C SER A 100 -1.15 13.56 -19.75
N GLN A 101 -0.54 13.56 -18.56
CA GLN A 101 0.54 14.49 -18.17
C GLN A 101 1.92 13.85 -17.93
N GLU A 102 2.23 12.73 -18.56
CA GLU A 102 3.62 12.30 -18.82
C GLU A 102 4.50 13.43 -19.43
N ARG A 103 3.88 14.50 -19.97
CA ARG A 103 4.51 15.52 -20.81
C ARG A 103 4.55 16.96 -20.28
N ARG A 104 4.06 17.29 -19.08
CA ARG A 104 4.10 18.68 -18.57
C ARG A 104 4.54 18.74 -17.11
N GLY A 105 5.84 19.03 -16.91
CA GLY A 105 6.54 19.14 -15.62
C GLY A 105 6.07 20.25 -14.67
N ARG A 106 4.78 20.28 -14.32
CA ARG A 106 4.32 20.79 -13.03
C ARG A 106 3.95 19.58 -12.19
N ASP A 107 4.65 19.40 -11.08
CA ASP A 107 4.43 18.26 -10.18
C ASP A 107 2.98 18.26 -9.68
N PHE A 108 2.21 17.26 -10.12
CA PHE A 108 0.82 17.05 -9.75
C PHE A 108 0.70 16.92 -8.23
N GLU A 109 1.64 16.22 -7.59
CA GLU A 109 1.67 16.10 -6.13
C GLU A 109 1.78 17.47 -5.45
N THR A 110 2.65 18.34 -5.97
CA THR A 110 2.78 19.73 -5.47
C THR A 110 1.47 20.52 -5.61
N SER A 111 0.69 20.27 -6.66
CA SER A 111 -0.61 20.93 -6.84
C SER A 111 -1.63 20.45 -5.81
N ILE A 112 -1.74 19.13 -5.57
CA ILE A 112 -2.61 18.54 -4.54
C ILE A 112 -2.24 19.04 -3.14
N ARG A 113 -0.93 19.07 -2.81
CA ARG A 113 -0.43 19.56 -1.53
C ARG A 113 -0.90 21.00 -1.26
N LYS A 114 -0.93 21.86 -2.30
CA LYS A 114 -1.31 23.28 -2.22
C LYS A 114 -2.82 23.55 -2.19
N CYS A 115 -3.70 22.58 -2.48
CA CYS A 115 -5.15 22.80 -2.49
C CYS A 115 -5.70 23.12 -1.09
N VAL A 116 -6.02 24.38 -0.76
CA VAL A 116 -6.43 24.76 0.61
C VAL A 116 -7.78 24.16 1.02
N ASN A 117 -8.68 23.89 0.06
CA ASN A 117 -10.05 23.44 0.30
C ASN A 117 -10.21 21.91 0.43
N ILE A 118 -9.12 21.14 0.44
CA ILE A 118 -9.15 19.68 0.60
C ILE A 118 -8.57 19.32 1.96
N HIS A 119 -9.33 18.55 2.75
CA HIS A 119 -8.88 18.06 4.04
C HIS A 119 -7.58 17.26 3.90
N SER A 120 -6.66 17.40 4.87
CA SER A 120 -5.32 16.78 4.80
C SER A 120 -5.37 15.28 4.56
N ASP A 121 -6.25 14.54 5.25
CA ASP A 121 -6.36 13.08 5.08
C ASP A 121 -6.82 12.69 3.68
N VAL A 122 -7.70 13.48 3.06
CA VAL A 122 -8.14 13.25 1.67
C VAL A 122 -7.00 13.53 0.71
N LYS A 123 -6.20 14.59 0.94
CA LYS A 123 -4.99 14.84 0.13
C LYS A 123 -4.01 13.68 0.22
N GLN A 124 -3.77 13.16 1.42
CA GLN A 124 -2.86 12.03 1.61
C GLN A 124 -3.38 10.78 0.91
N ALA A 125 -4.70 10.52 0.97
CA ALA A 125 -5.30 9.41 0.23
C ALA A 125 -5.11 9.53 -1.28
N ILE A 126 -5.33 10.73 -1.85
CA ILE A 126 -5.12 11.00 -3.28
C ILE A 126 -3.64 10.81 -3.65
N LEU A 127 -2.72 11.41 -2.89
CA LEU A 127 -1.28 11.29 -3.15
C LEU A 127 -0.80 9.84 -3.04
N LEU A 128 -1.36 9.06 -2.12
CA LEU A 128 -1.04 7.66 -1.98
C LEU A 128 -1.55 6.84 -3.16
N TYR A 129 -2.80 7.07 -3.57
CA TYR A 129 -3.38 6.49 -4.78
C TYR A 129 -2.49 6.72 -6.02
N VAL A 130 -2.09 7.98 -6.24
CA VAL A 130 -1.21 8.38 -7.35
C VAL A 130 0.10 7.59 -7.36
N ARG A 131 0.73 7.45 -6.18
CA ARG A 131 2.01 6.75 -6.06
C ARG A 131 1.86 5.27 -6.36
N ILE A 132 0.83 4.62 -5.81
CA ILE A 132 0.55 3.20 -6.02
C ILE A 132 0.21 2.93 -7.49
N ALA A 133 -0.68 3.72 -8.08
CA ALA A 133 -1.09 3.59 -9.48
C ALA A 133 0.07 3.80 -10.47
N LYS A 134 1.07 4.61 -10.10
CA LYS A 134 2.26 4.85 -10.93
C LYS A 134 3.26 3.69 -10.89
N ASN A 135 3.61 3.23 -9.70
CA ASN A 135 4.51 2.10 -9.48
C ASN A 135 4.39 1.66 -8.02
N MET A 136 3.58 0.62 -7.78
CA MET A 136 3.33 0.07 -6.46
C MET A 136 4.60 -0.50 -5.82
N GLN A 137 5.45 -1.20 -6.59
CA GLN A 137 6.67 -1.80 -6.08
C GLN A 137 7.67 -0.74 -5.59
N LEU A 138 7.81 0.35 -6.35
CA LEU A 138 8.61 1.51 -5.97
C LEU A 138 8.02 2.21 -4.73
N TYR A 139 6.69 2.31 -4.61
CA TYR A 139 6.06 2.84 -3.41
C TYR A 139 6.47 2.03 -2.16
N PHE A 140 6.37 0.71 -2.20
CA PHE A 140 6.77 -0.14 -1.08
C PHE A 140 8.27 -0.09 -0.81
N ALA A 141 9.10 -0.03 -1.85
CA ALA A 141 10.55 0.16 -1.70
C ALA A 141 10.88 1.47 -0.97
N GLU A 142 10.22 2.57 -1.33
CA GLU A 142 10.39 3.88 -0.67
C GLU A 142 9.90 3.85 0.78
N ARG A 143 8.80 3.12 1.07
CA ARG A 143 8.31 2.91 2.44
C ARG A 143 9.26 2.08 3.30
N LEU A 144 9.85 1.02 2.76
CA LEU A 144 10.85 0.23 3.46
C LEU A 144 12.08 1.08 3.80
N HIS A 145 12.57 1.86 2.84
CA HIS A 145 13.72 2.73 3.09
C HIS A 145 13.44 3.76 4.19
N GLU A 146 12.27 4.40 4.14
CA GLU A 146 11.83 5.34 5.18
C GLU A 146 11.63 4.70 6.55
N ALA A 147 11.22 3.43 6.62
CA ALA A 147 11.05 2.71 7.87
C ALA A 147 12.41 2.29 8.46
N ILE A 148 13.37 1.92 7.61
CA ILE A 148 14.71 1.47 8.01
C ILE A 148 15.60 2.65 8.41
N SER A 149 15.56 3.75 7.67
CA SER A 149 16.50 4.87 7.79
C SER A 149 16.19 5.84 8.95
N GLN A 150 15.23 5.53 9.81
CA GLN A 150 14.94 6.35 10.99
C GLN A 150 15.97 6.12 12.08
N ASN A 151 16.22 7.13 12.94
CA ASN A 151 17.08 6.97 14.14
C ASN A 151 16.69 5.75 15.01
N ARG A 152 15.41 5.39 14.99
CA ARG A 152 14.91 4.10 15.50
C ARG A 152 14.09 3.47 14.39
N PRO A 153 14.52 2.33 13.81
CA PRO A 153 13.78 1.69 12.73
C PRO A 153 12.33 1.40 13.11
N ASP A 154 11.41 1.68 12.20
CA ASP A 154 9.99 1.35 12.37
C ASP A 154 9.77 -0.13 12.02
N HIS A 155 10.09 -1.00 12.99
CA HIS A 155 9.93 -2.45 12.85
C HIS A 155 8.51 -2.85 12.48
N SER A 156 7.47 -2.11 12.92
CA SER A 156 6.09 -2.45 12.59
C SER A 156 5.81 -2.32 11.10
N SER A 157 6.35 -1.27 10.47
CA SER A 157 6.19 -1.07 9.02
C SER A 157 7.06 -2.01 8.20
N ILE A 158 8.30 -2.27 8.65
CA ILE A 158 9.18 -3.26 8.03
C ILE A 158 8.50 -4.63 7.99
N ILE A 159 8.03 -5.11 9.16
CA ILE A 159 7.34 -6.40 9.27
C ILE A 159 6.08 -6.42 8.41
N ARG A 160 5.23 -5.39 8.52
CA ARG A 160 3.97 -5.33 7.77
C ARG A 160 4.23 -5.51 6.27
N ILE A 161 5.11 -4.71 5.70
CA ILE A 161 5.38 -4.71 4.26
C ILE A 161 6.02 -6.03 3.83
N LEU A 162 7.07 -6.47 4.53
CA LEU A 162 7.79 -7.69 4.14
C LEU A 162 6.91 -8.94 4.22
N VAL A 163 6.08 -9.05 5.26
CA VAL A 163 5.16 -10.19 5.42
C VAL A 163 3.97 -10.08 4.46
N SER A 164 3.35 -8.91 4.33
CA SER A 164 2.15 -8.79 3.47
C SER A 164 2.44 -8.90 1.98
N ARG A 165 3.69 -8.70 1.56
CA ARG A 165 4.11 -8.75 0.14
C ARG A 165 4.95 -9.98 -0.20
N SER A 166 5.31 -10.83 0.76
CA SER A 166 6.26 -11.94 0.56
C SER A 166 5.85 -12.92 -0.54
N GLU A 167 4.55 -13.16 -0.70
CA GLU A 167 4.00 -14.09 -1.69
C GLU A 167 3.33 -13.38 -2.88
N ILE A 168 3.50 -12.05 -2.99
CA ILE A 168 2.84 -11.25 -4.03
C ILE A 168 3.90 -10.71 -5.00
N ASP A 169 4.73 -9.77 -4.54
CA ASP A 169 5.68 -9.05 -5.40
C ASP A 169 6.93 -8.58 -4.65
N LEU A 170 7.26 -9.19 -3.50
CA LEU A 170 8.43 -8.80 -2.70
C LEU A 170 9.74 -8.83 -3.49
N TYR A 171 9.87 -9.77 -4.44
CA TYR A 171 11.02 -9.82 -5.33
C TYR A 171 11.16 -8.54 -6.19
N ASP A 172 10.06 -8.05 -6.75
CA ASP A 172 10.05 -6.84 -7.57
C ASP A 172 10.24 -5.58 -6.72
N ILE A 173 9.69 -5.57 -5.49
CA ILE A 173 9.98 -4.52 -4.50
C ILE A 173 11.49 -4.45 -4.20
N CYS A 174 12.15 -5.60 -4.00
CA CYS A 174 13.59 -5.66 -3.78
C CYS A 174 14.38 -5.14 -4.99
N ASN A 175 13.94 -5.43 -6.22
CA ASN A 175 14.55 -4.92 -7.44
C ASN A 175 14.40 -3.40 -7.57
N GLU A 176 13.19 -2.87 -7.32
CA GLU A 176 12.93 -1.44 -7.31
C GLU A 176 13.73 -0.71 -6.22
N TYR A 177 13.86 -1.33 -5.03
CA TYR A 177 14.71 -0.81 -3.95
C TYR A 177 16.17 -0.68 -4.41
N LYS A 178 16.73 -1.75 -4.97
CA LYS A 178 18.11 -1.76 -5.47
C LYS A 178 18.32 -0.72 -6.57
N ARG A 179 17.37 -0.61 -7.50
CA ARG A 179 17.40 0.39 -8.57
C ARG A 179 17.34 1.83 -8.03
N ARG A 180 16.54 2.07 -6.99
CA ARG A 180 16.32 3.40 -6.40
C ARG A 180 17.45 3.87 -5.49
N TYR A 181 18.01 2.97 -4.69
CA TYR A 181 18.98 3.31 -3.63
C TYR A 181 20.42 2.88 -3.93
N GLY A 182 20.64 2.07 -4.97
CA GLY A 182 21.98 1.67 -5.43
C GLY A 182 22.55 0.41 -4.77
N HIS A 183 21.87 -0.13 -3.75
CA HIS A 183 22.26 -1.34 -3.04
C HIS A 183 21.04 -2.18 -2.66
N PRO A 184 21.19 -3.50 -2.43
CA PRO A 184 20.08 -4.38 -2.06
C PRO A 184 19.43 -4.00 -0.73
N LEU A 185 18.12 -4.26 -0.57
CA LEU A 185 17.39 -4.03 0.68
C LEU A 185 18.04 -4.72 1.90
N VAL A 186 18.56 -5.94 1.72
CA VAL A 186 19.22 -6.70 2.78
C VAL A 186 20.43 -5.97 3.37
N TYR A 187 21.12 -5.14 2.57
CA TYR A 187 22.25 -4.34 3.04
C TYR A 187 21.80 -3.35 4.12
N ASP A 188 20.73 -2.60 3.89
CA ASP A 188 20.23 -1.63 4.89
C ASP A 188 19.63 -2.34 6.12
N LEU A 189 18.97 -3.49 5.92
CA LEU A 189 18.47 -4.32 7.02
C LEU A 189 19.61 -4.81 7.92
N GLN A 190 20.75 -5.20 7.35
CA GLN A 190 21.91 -5.66 8.12
C GLN A 190 22.53 -4.54 8.96
N GLN A 191 22.50 -3.30 8.48
CA GLN A 191 23.04 -2.16 9.22
C GLN A 191 22.14 -1.77 10.41
N MET A 192 20.82 -1.88 10.23
CA MET A 192 19.83 -1.33 11.18
C MET A 192 19.15 -2.37 12.08
N CYS A 193 19.21 -3.65 11.71
CA CYS A 193 18.61 -4.76 12.44
C CYS A 193 19.69 -5.80 12.83
N SER A 194 19.48 -6.52 13.92
CA SER A 194 20.44 -7.51 14.42
C SER A 194 19.77 -8.74 15.01
N GLY A 195 20.53 -9.82 15.20
CA GLY A 195 20.08 -11.05 15.85
C GLY A 195 18.99 -11.77 15.06
N ASP A 196 18.11 -12.47 15.77
CA ASP A 196 17.06 -13.28 15.16
C ASP A 196 16.07 -12.45 14.32
N PHE A 197 15.89 -11.18 14.67
CA PHE A 197 15.05 -10.29 13.88
C PHE A 197 15.62 -10.08 12.48
N PHE A 198 16.91 -9.72 12.37
CA PHE A 198 17.56 -9.61 11.05
C PHE A 198 17.55 -10.94 10.29
N ARG A 199 17.85 -12.05 10.97
CA ARG A 199 17.84 -13.39 10.35
C ARG A 199 16.48 -13.72 9.74
N LEU A 200 15.39 -13.40 10.41
CA LEU A 200 14.04 -13.61 9.87
C LEU A 200 13.79 -12.73 8.63
N LEU A 201 14.15 -11.44 8.71
CA LEU A 201 13.92 -10.52 7.59
C LEU A 201 14.77 -10.85 6.36
N SER A 202 16.03 -11.26 6.56
CA SER A 202 16.92 -11.64 5.47
C SER A 202 16.39 -12.85 4.71
N GLN A 203 15.79 -13.82 5.42
CA GLN A 203 15.16 -14.99 4.81
C GLN A 203 13.95 -14.63 3.94
N LEU A 204 13.17 -13.61 4.31
CA LEU A 204 12.03 -13.16 3.51
C LEU A 204 12.49 -12.48 2.20
N VAL A 205 13.56 -11.70 2.25
CA VAL A 205 14.03 -10.93 1.08
C VAL A 205 14.98 -11.71 0.16
N ASN A 206 15.61 -12.78 0.66
CA ASN A 206 16.49 -13.68 -0.08
C ASN A 206 16.16 -15.17 0.21
N PRO A 207 15.05 -15.72 -0.32
CA PRO A 207 14.70 -17.13 -0.07
C PRO A 207 15.74 -18.13 -0.62
N SER A 208 16.50 -17.73 -1.65
CA SER A 208 17.46 -18.56 -2.38
C SER A 208 18.67 -19.02 -1.55
N GLU A 209 19.04 -18.28 -0.51
CA GLU A 209 20.19 -18.62 0.36
C GLU A 209 19.89 -19.83 1.29
N LEU A 210 18.61 -20.21 1.47
CA LEU A 210 18.26 -21.44 2.19
C LEU A 210 18.49 -22.72 1.37
N ALA A 211 18.43 -22.63 0.03
CA ALA A 211 18.55 -23.80 -0.83
C ALA A 211 20.02 -24.23 -1.02
N SER A 212 20.98 -23.33 -0.81
CA SER A 212 22.41 -23.61 -0.96
C SER A 212 23.07 -24.21 0.28
N GLY A 213 22.43 -24.20 1.45
CA GLY A 213 23.04 -24.78 2.67
C GLY A 213 24.29 -24.06 3.18
N ASP A 214 24.67 -22.95 2.54
CA ASP A 214 25.81 -22.13 2.93
C ASP A 214 25.34 -21.12 3.98
N ALA A 215 25.13 -21.63 5.19
CA ALA A 215 25.17 -20.82 6.39
C ALA A 215 26.62 -20.36 6.63
N GLU A 216 27.15 -19.51 5.76
CA GLU A 216 28.31 -18.72 6.13
C GLU A 216 27.87 -17.67 7.14
N VAL A 217 28.38 -17.89 8.34
CA VAL A 217 28.31 -17.01 9.50
C VAL A 217 28.68 -15.59 9.08
N PHE A 218 27.74 -14.67 9.23
CA PHE A 218 28.02 -13.23 9.36
C PHE A 218 27.31 -12.70 10.61
#